data_AF-A0A7Y5NMN5-F1
#
_entry.id   AF-A0A7Y5NMN5-F1
#
_cell.length_a   1.000
_cell.length_b   1.000
_cell.length_c   1.000
_cell.angle_alpha   90.00
_cell.angle_beta   90.00
_cell.angle_gamma   90.00
#
_symmetry.space_group_name_H-M   'P 1'
#
loop_
_entity.id
_entity.type
_entity.pdbx_description
1 polymer ?
#
loop_
_entity_poly.entity_id
_entity_poly.type
_entity_poly.pdbx_seq_one_letter_code
_entity_poly.pdbx_strand_id
1 'polypeptide(L)'
;MISVTIPIKLVSEANKASHEHWRARHRRAKCQKAAVAFVLNCHRRPKMPCVVSLTRVAPRGLDGDNYVGCFKAVRDAIATWNGVDDKDLGYFWNYLPAERGKPSEYAVRIEIRSVSLLELNELRAQERALQRALAGAGALVERGAGSRGARTKTSVKARGGRAGAES
;
A
#
# COMPACT_ATOMS: atom_id res chain seq x y z
N MET A 1 -2.95 11.69 22.43
CA MET A 1 -2.40 10.83 21.37
C MET A 1 -2.70 9.39 21.74
N ILE A 2 -3.16 8.57 20.81
CA ILE A 2 -3.40 7.14 21.00
C ILE A 2 -2.32 6.41 20.21
N SER A 3 -1.61 5.48 20.83
CA SER A 3 -0.67 4.59 20.14
C SER A 3 -0.92 3.17 20.64
N VAL A 4 -1.35 2.29 19.75
CA VAL A 4 -1.70 0.90 20.07
C VAL A 4 -1.10 -0.05 19.06
N THR A 5 -0.68 -1.22 19.55
CA THR A 5 -0.23 -2.33 18.71
C THR A 5 -1.20 -3.49 18.89
N ILE A 6 -1.83 -3.92 17.81
CA ILE A 6 -2.88 -4.95 17.84
C ILE A 6 -2.36 -6.19 17.10
N PRO A 7 -2.34 -7.38 17.72
CA PRO A 7 -1.81 -8.60 17.12
C PRO A 7 -2.79 -9.18 16.08
N ILE A 8 -2.91 -8.52 14.93
CA ILE A 8 -3.70 -8.97 13.80
C ILE A 8 -2.83 -9.22 12.58
N LYS A 9 -3.19 -10.25 11.82
CA LYS A 9 -2.54 -10.55 10.54
C LYS A 9 -3.22 -9.80 9.41
N LEU A 10 -2.51 -8.84 8.83
CA LEU A 10 -2.88 -8.19 7.58
C LEU A 10 -2.30 -8.98 6.39
N VAL A 11 -3.15 -9.29 5.44
CA VAL A 11 -2.82 -10.04 4.21
C VAL A 11 -3.16 -9.20 3.00
N SER A 12 -2.45 -9.41 1.88
CA SER A 12 -2.87 -8.86 0.59
C SER A 12 -4.26 -9.39 0.26
N GLU A 13 -5.25 -8.51 0.26
CA GLU A 13 -6.60 -8.88 -0.15
C GLU A 13 -6.64 -9.17 -1.64
N ALA A 14 -5.94 -8.43 -2.52
CA ALA A 14 -6.00 -8.67 -3.95
C ALA A 14 -5.39 -10.04 -4.34
N ASN A 15 -4.26 -10.42 -3.76
CA ASN A 15 -3.61 -11.71 -4.07
C ASN A 15 -4.37 -12.91 -3.50
N LYS A 16 -5.21 -12.72 -2.48
CA LYS A 16 -6.03 -13.79 -1.90
C LYS A 16 -7.47 -13.80 -2.39
N ALA A 17 -8.02 -12.64 -2.75
CA ALA A 17 -9.42 -12.48 -3.14
C ALA A 17 -9.78 -13.28 -4.40
N SER A 18 -8.84 -13.48 -5.31
CA SER A 18 -9.03 -14.25 -6.54
C SER A 18 -9.25 -15.75 -6.29
N HIS A 19 -8.82 -16.27 -5.14
CA HIS A 19 -8.86 -17.70 -4.83
C HIS A 19 -9.61 -18.03 -3.53
N GLU A 20 -10.00 -17.02 -2.75
CA GLU A 20 -10.64 -17.20 -1.45
C GLU A 20 -12.15 -16.92 -1.51
N HIS A 21 -12.95 -17.86 -1.01
CA HIS A 21 -14.39 -17.71 -0.93
C HIS A 21 -14.80 -16.45 -0.14
N TRP A 22 -15.73 -15.65 -0.67
CA TRP A 22 -16.14 -14.35 -0.11
C TRP A 22 -16.48 -14.39 1.38
N ARG A 23 -17.10 -15.48 1.88
CA ARG A 23 -17.38 -15.70 3.31
C ARG A 23 -16.13 -15.70 4.18
N ALA A 24 -15.03 -16.31 3.72
CA ALA A 24 -13.78 -16.34 4.47
C ALA A 24 -13.14 -14.94 4.54
N ARG A 25 -13.18 -14.19 3.44
CA ARG A 25 -12.80 -12.76 3.41
C ARG A 25 -13.64 -11.93 4.39
N HIS A 26 -14.96 -12.07 4.33
CA HIS A 26 -15.87 -11.36 5.23
C HIS A 26 -15.63 -11.71 6.70
N ARG A 27 -15.43 -13.00 7.03
CA ARG A 27 -15.09 -13.45 8.39
C ARG A 27 -13.79 -12.82 8.87
N ARG A 28 -12.74 -12.79 8.04
CA ARG A 28 -11.47 -12.14 8.38
C ARG A 28 -11.64 -10.65 8.65
N ALA A 29 -12.30 -9.93 7.74
CA ALA A 29 -12.57 -8.51 7.91
C ALA A 29 -13.37 -8.24 9.18
N LYS A 30 -14.38 -9.05 9.48
CA LYS A 30 -15.16 -8.96 10.73
C LYS A 30 -14.27 -9.16 11.97
N CYS A 31 -13.40 -10.18 11.97
CA CYS A 31 -12.48 -10.41 13.09
C CYS A 31 -11.47 -9.25 13.26
N GLN A 32 -10.93 -8.73 12.16
CA GLN A 32 -10.02 -7.57 12.20
C GLN A 32 -10.73 -6.32 12.75
N LYS A 33 -11.94 -6.02 12.26
CA LYS A 33 -12.76 -4.91 12.75
C LYS A 33 -13.07 -5.05 14.24
N ALA A 34 -13.45 -6.25 14.68
CA ALA A 34 -13.74 -6.52 16.09
C ALA A 34 -12.49 -6.32 16.98
N ALA A 35 -11.32 -6.80 16.56
CA ALA A 35 -10.07 -6.62 17.31
C ALA A 35 -9.68 -5.14 17.44
N VAL A 36 -9.80 -4.38 16.35
CA VAL A 36 -9.53 -2.93 16.36
C VAL A 36 -10.52 -2.20 17.26
N ALA A 37 -11.81 -2.46 17.13
CA ALA A 37 -12.84 -1.85 17.97
C ALA A 37 -12.64 -2.19 19.45
N PHE A 38 -12.30 -3.44 19.77
CA PHE A 38 -12.03 -3.88 21.15
C PHE A 38 -10.92 -3.05 21.81
N VAL A 39 -9.80 -2.85 21.12
CA VAL A 39 -8.67 -2.06 21.65
C VAL A 39 -8.99 -0.57 21.70
N LEU A 40 -9.61 -0.01 20.66
CA LEU A 40 -9.89 1.43 20.59
C LEU A 40 -11.02 1.87 21.51
N ASN A 41 -11.97 1.00 21.84
CA ASN A 41 -13.04 1.31 22.81
C ASN A 41 -12.51 1.58 24.23
N CYS A 42 -11.30 1.15 24.56
CA CYS A 42 -10.64 1.49 25.82
C CYS A 42 -10.06 2.92 25.83
N HIS A 43 -10.16 3.65 24.72
CA HIS A 43 -9.57 4.97 24.55
C HIS A 43 -10.65 6.02 24.31
N ARG A 44 -10.40 7.25 24.76
CA ARG A 44 -11.25 8.39 24.41
C ARG A 44 -11.09 8.72 22.93
N ARG A 45 -12.22 8.90 22.23
CA ARG A 45 -12.24 9.32 20.82
C ARG A 45 -11.47 10.63 20.61
N PRO A 46 -10.63 10.73 19.57
CA PRO A 46 -9.95 11.97 19.24
C PRO A 46 -10.96 13.03 18.78
N LYS A 47 -10.60 14.30 18.95
CA LYS A 47 -11.30 15.38 18.24
C LYS A 47 -10.88 15.37 16.78
N MET A 48 -11.81 15.71 15.88
CA MET A 48 -11.51 15.96 14.48
C MET A 48 -10.98 17.41 14.31
N PRO A 49 -10.09 17.67 13.34
CA PRO A 49 -9.45 16.70 12.44
C PRO A 49 -8.38 15.84 13.14
N CYS A 50 -8.05 14.69 12.57
CA CYS A 50 -7.00 13.83 13.11
C CYS A 50 -6.15 13.16 12.02
N VAL A 51 -4.90 12.90 12.40
CA VAL A 51 -3.95 12.11 11.63
C VAL A 51 -3.96 10.70 12.18
N VAL A 52 -4.08 9.72 11.28
CA VAL A 52 -4.00 8.30 11.60
C VAL A 52 -2.81 7.69 10.86
N SER A 53 -1.78 7.32 11.60
CA SER A 53 -0.63 6.58 11.07
C SER A 53 -0.84 5.08 11.25
N LEU A 54 -0.63 4.33 10.17
CA LEU A 54 -0.79 2.89 10.13
C LEU A 54 0.50 2.22 9.71
N THR A 55 0.99 1.29 10.53
CA THR A 55 2.19 0.50 10.26
C THR A 55 1.86 -0.98 10.37
N ARG A 56 2.21 -1.76 9.35
CA ARG A 56 2.12 -3.22 9.41
C ARG A 56 3.42 -3.79 9.95
N VAL A 57 3.34 -4.62 10.98
CA VAL A 57 4.46 -5.39 11.52
C VAL A 57 4.32 -6.83 11.04
N ALA A 58 5.27 -7.33 10.26
CA ALA A 58 5.24 -8.71 9.75
C ALA A 58 6.65 -9.23 9.43
N PRO A 59 6.87 -10.55 9.38
CA PRO A 59 8.20 -11.12 9.12
C PRO A 59 8.63 -10.93 7.65
N ARG A 60 7.66 -10.71 6.75
CA ARG A 60 7.87 -10.50 5.32
C ARG A 60 7.13 -9.24 4.84
N GLY A 61 7.78 -8.54 3.93
CA GLY A 61 7.17 -7.44 3.17
C GLY A 61 5.91 -7.91 2.42
N LEU A 62 5.05 -6.94 2.13
CA LEU A 62 3.96 -7.12 1.18
C LEU A 62 4.29 -6.26 -0.05
N ASP A 63 3.80 -6.67 -1.21
CA ASP A 63 3.94 -5.87 -2.42
C ASP A 63 3.24 -4.51 -2.28
N GLY A 64 3.78 -3.47 -2.92
CA GLY A 64 3.40 -2.07 -2.70
C GLY A 64 1.92 -1.79 -2.98
N ASP A 65 1.43 -2.25 -4.14
CA ASP A 65 0.04 -2.06 -4.57
C ASP A 65 -0.97 -2.74 -3.64
N ASN A 66 -0.51 -3.75 -2.92
CA ASN A 66 -1.30 -4.53 -1.97
C ASN A 66 -1.18 -4.04 -0.53
N TYR A 67 -0.25 -3.10 -0.26
CA TYR A 67 0.04 -2.61 1.07
C TYR A 67 -1.09 -1.75 1.61
N VAL A 68 -1.52 -0.72 0.88
CA VAL A 68 -2.62 0.16 1.32
C VAL A 68 -3.93 -0.62 1.44
N GLY A 69 -4.21 -1.49 0.47
CA GLY A 69 -5.43 -2.31 0.46
C GLY A 69 -5.59 -3.20 1.69
N CYS A 70 -4.49 -3.68 2.28
CA CYS A 70 -4.56 -4.57 3.46
C CYS A 70 -5.08 -3.88 4.73
N PHE A 71 -5.09 -2.54 4.78
CA PHE A 71 -5.58 -1.77 5.92
C PHE A 71 -7.06 -1.42 5.84
N LYS A 72 -7.78 -1.77 4.76
CA LYS A 72 -9.18 -1.36 4.57
C LYS A 72 -10.07 -1.69 5.77
N ALA A 73 -9.99 -2.92 6.28
CA ALA A 73 -10.79 -3.33 7.44
C ALA A 73 -10.43 -2.55 8.71
N VAL A 74 -9.16 -2.19 8.90
CA VAL A 74 -8.67 -1.38 10.02
C VAL A 74 -9.19 0.06 9.90
N ARG A 75 -9.13 0.63 8.69
CA ARG A 75 -9.62 1.98 8.38
C ARG A 75 -11.11 2.11 8.67
N ASP A 76 -11.91 1.19 8.12
CA ASP A 76 -13.35 1.12 8.35
C ASP A 76 -13.67 1.01 9.85
N ALA A 77 -12.88 0.24 10.61
CA ALA A 77 -13.09 0.07 12.05
C ALA A 77 -12.79 1.34 12.84
N ILE A 78 -11.71 2.06 12.51
CA ILE A 78 -11.34 3.34 13.15
C ILE A 78 -12.42 4.39 12.87
N ALA A 79 -12.89 4.49 11.63
CA ALA A 79 -13.96 5.40 11.23
C ALA A 79 -15.27 5.10 11.99
N THR A 80 -15.69 3.82 12.00
CA THR A 80 -16.86 3.35 12.75
C THR A 80 -16.73 3.65 14.24
N TRP A 81 -15.56 3.40 14.83
CA TRP A 81 -15.28 3.68 16.23
C TRP A 81 -15.38 5.17 16.56
N ASN A 82 -14.87 6.04 15.68
CA ASN A 82 -14.94 7.49 15.89
C ASN A 82 -16.35 8.07 15.63
N GLY A 83 -17.19 7.34 14.89
CA GLY A 83 -18.51 7.80 14.46
C GLY A 83 -18.47 8.78 13.30
N VAL A 84 -17.42 8.73 12.48
CA VAL A 84 -17.20 9.60 11.32
C VAL A 84 -16.95 8.71 10.09
N ASP A 85 -17.40 9.12 8.91
CA ASP A 85 -17.15 8.39 7.66
C ASP A 85 -15.63 8.30 7.36
N ASP A 86 -15.14 7.17 6.83
CA ASP A 86 -13.73 6.98 6.51
C ASP A 86 -13.24 7.90 5.37
N LYS A 87 -14.19 8.45 4.61
CA LYS A 87 -13.99 9.42 3.52
C LYS A 87 -13.99 10.88 4.00
N ASP A 88 -14.26 11.13 5.27
CA ASP A 88 -14.30 12.48 5.81
C ASP A 88 -12.94 13.16 5.66
N LEU A 89 -12.96 14.39 5.14
CA LEU A 89 -11.77 15.20 4.92
C LEU A 89 -11.16 15.75 6.22
N GLY A 90 -11.66 15.38 7.39
CA GLY A 90 -10.99 15.58 8.66
C GLY A 90 -9.97 14.48 8.98
N TYR A 91 -9.97 13.37 8.23
CA TYR A 91 -8.93 12.36 8.33
C TYR A 91 -7.74 12.66 7.42
N PHE A 92 -6.55 12.37 7.94
CA PHE A 92 -5.34 12.19 7.15
C PHE A 92 -4.79 10.79 7.42
N TRP A 93 -4.86 9.93 6.40
CA TRP A 93 -4.40 8.54 6.48
C TRP A 93 -2.94 8.45 6.05
N ASN A 94 -2.06 8.20 7.00
CA ASN A 94 -0.63 8.08 6.76
C ASN A 94 -0.20 6.61 6.80
N TYR A 95 0.08 6.01 5.65
CA TYR A 95 0.54 4.62 5.57
C TYR A 95 2.07 4.59 5.62
N LEU A 96 2.62 4.21 6.77
CA LEU A 96 4.06 4.15 6.97
C LEU A 96 4.65 2.87 6.38
N PRO A 97 5.95 2.85 6.02
CA PRO A 97 6.63 1.64 5.56
C PRO A 97 6.46 0.48 6.55
N ALA A 98 6.33 -0.75 6.04
CA ALA A 98 6.17 -1.93 6.87
C ALA A 98 7.41 -2.14 7.77
N GLU A 99 7.17 -2.53 9.02
CA GLU A 99 8.22 -2.92 9.95
C GLU A 99 8.47 -4.44 9.90
N ARG A 100 9.74 -4.83 9.99
CA ARG A 100 10.14 -6.24 10.01
C ARG A 100 9.91 -6.81 11.42
N GLY A 101 8.90 -7.67 11.55
CA GLY A 101 8.61 -8.44 12.77
C GLY A 101 9.47 -9.71 12.88
N LYS A 102 9.49 -10.29 14.08
CA LYS A 102 10.06 -11.62 14.37
C LYS A 102 9.31 -12.72 13.62
N PRO A 103 9.88 -13.94 13.47
CA PRO A 103 9.14 -15.07 12.95
C PRO A 103 7.79 -15.25 13.66
N SER A 104 6.73 -15.42 12.86
CA SER A 104 5.33 -15.54 13.33
C SER A 104 4.73 -14.32 14.04
N GLU A 105 5.44 -13.18 14.07
CA GLU A 105 4.91 -11.93 14.61
C GLU A 105 4.09 -11.20 13.55
N TYR A 106 2.82 -10.95 13.87
CA TYR A 106 1.93 -10.16 13.02
C TYR A 106 1.17 -9.16 13.88
N ALA A 107 1.32 -7.87 13.55
CA ALA A 107 0.57 -6.82 14.21
C ALA A 107 0.28 -5.64 13.27
N VAL A 108 -0.68 -4.82 13.68
CA VAL A 108 -0.83 -3.46 13.16
C VAL A 108 -0.52 -2.49 14.29
N ARG A 109 0.32 -1.50 14.02
CA ARG A 109 0.48 -0.34 14.88
C ARG A 109 -0.41 0.78 14.34
N ILE A 110 -1.19 1.37 15.24
CA ILE A 110 -2.12 2.43 14.94
C ILE A 110 -1.77 3.60 15.85
N GLU A 111 -1.50 4.74 15.25
CA GLU A 111 -1.26 5.98 15.97
C GLU A 111 -2.28 7.01 15.54
N ILE A 112 -3.01 7.58 16.50
CA ILE A 112 -4.07 8.55 16.25
C ILE A 112 -3.77 9.80 17.06
N ARG A 113 -3.71 10.94 16.37
CA ARG A 113 -3.53 12.24 17.01
C ARG A 113 -4.49 13.26 16.41
N SER A 114 -5.18 13.98 17.28
CA SER A 114 -5.92 15.18 16.87
C SER A 114 -4.92 16.25 16.43
N VAL A 115 -5.29 16.97 15.37
CA VAL A 115 -4.48 18.04 14.78
C VAL A 115 -5.33 19.28 14.59
N SER A 116 -4.69 20.41 14.35
CA SER A 116 -5.39 21.61 13.90
C SER A 116 -5.73 21.53 12.40
N LEU A 117 -6.66 22.36 11.92
CA LEU A 117 -6.95 22.48 10.48
C LEU A 117 -5.74 22.98 9.69
N LEU A 118 -4.96 23.89 10.25
CA LEU A 118 -3.75 24.41 9.61
C LEU A 118 -2.74 23.28 9.39
N GLU A 119 -2.45 22.54 10.44
CA GLU A 119 -1.55 21.38 10.38
C GLU A 119 -2.03 20.31 9.40
N LEU A 120 -3.34 20.03 9.38
CA LEU A 120 -3.93 19.11 8.40
C LEU A 120 -3.69 19.57 6.96
N ASN A 121 -3.86 20.86 6.69
CA ASN A 121 -3.67 21.43 5.36
C ASN A 121 -2.20 21.41 4.94
N GLU A 122 -1.29 21.67 5.87
CA GLU A 122 0.16 21.58 5.64
C GLU A 122 0.58 20.14 5.28
N LEU A 123 0.12 19.14 6.03
CA LEU A 123 0.40 17.73 5.75
C LEU A 123 -0.09 17.32 4.35
N ARG A 124 -1.29 17.78 3.96
CA ARG A 124 -1.82 17.55 2.61
C ARG A 124 -1.02 18.25 1.54
N ALA A 125 -0.56 19.47 1.79
CA ALA A 125 0.28 20.21 0.86
C ALA A 125 1.63 19.49 0.66
N GLN A 126 2.23 19.00 1.75
CA GLN A 126 3.46 18.21 1.73
C GLN A 126 3.28 16.91 0.95
N GLU A 127 2.20 16.17 1.20
CA GLU A 127 1.90 14.93 0.47
C GLU A 127 1.73 15.20 -1.04
N ARG A 128 0.98 16.25 -1.41
CA ARG A 128 0.81 16.65 -2.82
C ARG A 128 2.14 17.06 -3.46
N ALA A 129 2.98 17.79 -2.73
CA ALA A 129 4.31 18.19 -3.19
C ALA A 129 5.20 16.97 -3.41
N LEU A 130 5.17 16.00 -2.49
CA LEU A 130 5.89 14.73 -2.62
C LEU A 130 5.41 13.93 -3.83
N GLN A 131 4.09 13.79 -4.01
CA GLN A 131 3.51 13.11 -5.18
C GLN A 131 3.93 13.77 -6.50
N ARG A 132 3.94 15.11 -6.55
CA ARG A 132 4.42 15.85 -7.74
C ARG A 132 5.91 15.61 -7.99
N ALA A 133 6.74 15.65 -6.95
CA ALA A 133 8.17 15.39 -7.07
C ALA A 133 8.45 13.97 -7.56
N LEU A 134 7.74 12.97 -7.03
CA LEU A 134 7.84 11.57 -7.44
C LEU A 134 7.36 11.37 -8.89
N ALA A 135 6.26 12.00 -9.29
CA ALA A 135 5.79 11.95 -10.68
C ALA A 135 6.79 12.60 -11.66
N GLY A 136 7.40 13.71 -11.26
CA GLY A 136 8.47 14.36 -12.03
C GLY A 136 9.73 13.49 -12.16
N ALA A 137 10.11 12.79 -11.09
CA ALA A 137 11.23 11.85 -11.11
C ALA A 137 10.97 10.63 -12.02
N GLY A 138 9.75 10.07 -12.00
CA GLY A 138 9.35 9.00 -12.91
C GLY A 138 9.42 9.41 -14.39
N ALA A 139 8.99 10.63 -14.72
CA ALA A 139 9.04 11.16 -16.08
C ALA A 139 10.47 11.43 -16.63
N LEU A 140 11.48 11.50 -15.75
CA LEU A 140 12.89 11.58 -16.16
C LEU A 140 13.50 10.20 -16.41
N VAL A 141 13.09 9.18 -15.65
CA VAL A 141 13.54 7.78 -15.84
C VAL A 141 13.03 7.21 -17.17
N GLU A 142 11.76 7.43 -17.52
CA GLU A 142 11.18 6.93 -18.78
C GLU A 142 11.82 7.56 -20.03
N ARG A 143 12.24 8.83 -19.96
CA ARG A 143 12.98 9.49 -21.04
C ARG A 143 14.41 8.98 -21.21
N GLY A 144 15.01 8.39 -20.17
CA GLY A 144 16.34 7.79 -20.24
C GLY A 144 16.37 6.35 -20.79
N ALA A 145 15.23 5.65 -20.78
CA ALA A 145 15.13 4.25 -21.23
C ALA A 145 14.98 4.08 -22.76
N GLY A 146 14.72 5.16 -23.50
CA GLY A 146 14.44 5.13 -24.94
C GLY A 146 15.65 5.10 -25.90
N SER A 147 16.90 5.08 -25.43
CA SER A 147 18.09 5.30 -26.31
C SER A 147 19.02 4.11 -26.57
N ARG A 148 18.68 2.87 -26.18
CA ARG A 148 19.53 1.69 -26.48
C ARG A 148 18.82 0.65 -27.34
N GLY A 149 18.99 0.75 -28.66
CA GLY A 149 18.43 -0.25 -29.57
C GLY A 149 18.76 -0.18 -31.06
N ALA A 150 19.78 0.56 -31.51
CA ALA A 150 20.23 0.49 -32.91
C ALA A 150 21.30 -0.61 -33.06
N ARG A 151 20.87 -1.86 -33.29
CA ARG A 151 21.75 -2.99 -33.60
C ARG A 151 21.93 -3.07 -35.13
N THR A 152 23.12 -2.70 -35.60
CA THR A 152 23.55 -2.81 -37.00
C THR A 152 23.54 -4.28 -37.45
N LYS A 153 22.82 -4.58 -38.54
CA LYS A 153 22.94 -5.85 -39.26
C LYS A 153 24.10 -5.72 -40.26
N THR A 154 25.22 -6.35 -39.95
CA THR A 154 26.28 -6.63 -40.92
C THR A 154 26.33 -8.14 -41.12
N SER A 155 25.74 -8.65 -42.21
CA SER A 155 25.86 -10.06 -42.60
C SER A 155 26.94 -10.21 -43.68
N VAL A 156 28.04 -10.85 -43.31
CA VAL A 156 29.04 -11.40 -44.22
C VAL A 156 29.05 -12.92 -44.00
N LYS A 157 28.71 -13.71 -45.02
CA LYS A 157 29.56 -14.82 -45.50
C LYS A 157 29.04 -15.44 -46.79
N ALA A 158 29.99 -15.81 -47.63
CA ALA A 158 29.83 -16.29 -48.99
C ALA A 158 30.16 -17.80 -49.13
N ARG A 159 29.71 -18.33 -50.28
CA ARG A 159 30.26 -19.42 -51.12
C ARG A 159 29.78 -20.88 -50.97
N GLY A 160 29.45 -21.42 -52.17
CA GLY A 160 29.60 -22.83 -52.62
C GLY A 160 28.27 -23.59 -52.65
N GLY A 161 27.77 -24.22 -53.72
CA GLY A 161 28.27 -24.46 -55.08
C GLY A 161 27.54 -25.68 -55.67
N ARG A 162 27.03 -25.52 -56.91
CA ARG A 162 26.80 -26.53 -57.98
C ARG A 162 25.82 -27.72 -57.83
N ALA A 163 24.84 -27.72 -58.75
CA ALA A 163 24.69 -28.61 -59.93
C ALA A 163 23.53 -29.64 -59.99
N GLY A 164 22.82 -29.58 -61.14
CA GLY A 164 22.14 -30.66 -61.85
C GLY A 164 20.73 -31.03 -61.36
N ALA A 165 19.77 -31.44 -62.17
CA ALA A 165 19.53 -31.42 -63.61
C ALA A 165 18.06 -31.83 -63.81
N GLU A 166 17.45 -31.24 -64.83
CA GLU A 166 16.35 -31.70 -65.70
C GLU A 166 15.55 -32.99 -65.40
N SER A 167 14.23 -32.82 -65.60
CA SER A 167 13.18 -33.78 -66.05
C SER A 167 12.74 -34.90 -65.12
#